data_AF-A0A5M4D1G9-F1
#
_entry.id   AF-A0A5M4D1G9-F1
#
_cell.length_a   1.000
_cell.length_b   1.000
_cell.length_c   1.000
_cell.angle_alpha   90.00
_cell.angle_beta   90.00
_cell.angle_gamma   90.00
#
_symmetry.space_group_name_H-M   'P 1'
#
loop_
_entity.id
_entity.type
_entity.pdbx_description
1 polymer ?
#
loop_
_entity_poly.entity_id
_entity_poly.type
_entity_poly.pdbx_seq_one_letter_code
_entity_poly.pdbx_strand_id
1 'polypeptide(L)'
;MHAKRQCWVALLLGLVVSVPKAMADVSIAWSGSGSHSVLENEIVNQKRQITLYGEGLSAVIATITATSGTEPIRYIHVRSKDVAGGTSAVVVNVVQRGGTVSSIETTAKDPNYTSTGEFWIGTVNISGTLGIAGTAEGGSITADYVSELRALGDLNAATTIGQRTVGGYSLQLIDVGGDLRGDITSLYGKMKDVIVDGDIGSSTNTVSIQARDGIRRIETDSIWAAIAANANSGSGSINRLRALTGGFAGSLAANRLEQESSGDNLLVDGDLAADLTFTNDIRLPIIVGGNLSGDIDATGLSVGTPSGSIIVDGSLTGNITLDAAGLDGQIVVNAANGFGYWVGSVAVGGYVLGYTQDQPDEAPYYERESTDLGGGAIGVVPFMYHAKESVPEHDTVFTTGGFTGDIVIEHYGPVKEGNTGDSEPPVRVYALALQVPPPGTVPNPKTTAICEEDDDEELYWTDVTDDAGHDLTITLDGRTVTVNGTFSNWRAYQIIPNDLVCDIDGMPDVIYSQGWQGTIGCTGVAQTRGYGFQVKTGFDLNQNQVIESGDIETWLDTPADFNGDETANVIDLALLVDAVANGDE
;
A
#
# COMPACT_ATOMS: atom_id res chain seq x y z
N MET A 1 -24.46 -32.25 82.96
CA MET A 1 -23.82 -31.05 82.38
C MET A 1 -22.81 -31.49 81.33
N HIS A 2 -23.18 -31.39 80.05
CA HIS A 2 -22.31 -31.03 78.92
C HIS A 2 -23.16 -31.04 77.66
N ALA A 3 -23.40 -29.84 77.13
CA ALA A 3 -24.27 -29.58 76.00
C ALA A 3 -23.60 -30.03 74.69
N LYS A 4 -24.28 -30.90 73.92
CA LYS A 4 -23.99 -31.10 72.50
C LYS A 4 -24.81 -30.06 71.71
N ARG A 5 -24.12 -29.06 71.15
CA ARG A 5 -24.70 -28.16 70.13
C ARG A 5 -24.97 -28.98 68.87
N GLN A 6 -26.24 -29.17 68.52
CA GLN A 6 -26.64 -29.60 67.19
C GLN A 6 -26.63 -28.39 66.26
N CYS A 7 -25.72 -28.37 65.29
CA CYS A 7 -25.79 -27.48 64.13
C CYS A 7 -27.01 -27.88 63.30
N TRP A 8 -27.99 -26.98 63.21
CA TRP A 8 -29.03 -27.04 62.20
C TRP A 8 -28.43 -26.58 60.88
N VAL A 9 -28.16 -27.50 59.97
CA VAL A 9 -27.95 -27.19 58.55
C VAL A 9 -29.34 -26.98 57.96
N ALA A 10 -29.73 -25.72 57.78
CA ALA A 10 -30.90 -25.38 57.00
C ALA A 10 -30.58 -25.72 55.53
N LEU A 11 -31.08 -26.87 55.06
CA LEU A 11 -31.10 -27.23 53.66
C LEU A 11 -32.11 -26.29 52.97
N LEU A 12 -31.63 -25.13 52.54
CA LEU A 12 -32.38 -24.20 51.70
C LEU A 12 -32.48 -24.84 50.31
N LEU A 13 -33.51 -25.64 50.08
CA LEU A 13 -33.95 -26.03 48.74
C LEU A 13 -34.45 -24.76 48.06
N GLY A 14 -33.51 -24.03 47.43
CA GLY A 14 -33.82 -22.95 46.50
C GLY A 14 -34.49 -23.56 45.28
N LEU A 15 -35.82 -23.69 45.35
CA LEU A 15 -36.65 -23.93 44.17
C LEU A 15 -36.48 -22.69 43.28
N VAL A 16 -35.49 -22.72 42.39
CA VAL A 16 -35.38 -21.76 41.29
C VAL A 16 -36.55 -22.07 40.36
N VAL A 17 -37.70 -21.48 40.63
CA VAL A 17 -38.78 -21.40 39.65
C VAL A 17 -38.24 -20.49 38.56
N SER A 18 -37.70 -21.07 37.48
CA SER A 18 -37.38 -20.29 36.30
C SER A 18 -38.69 -19.74 35.77
N VAL A 19 -38.96 -18.47 36.08
CA VAL A 19 -40.06 -17.75 35.43
C VAL A 19 -39.76 -17.81 33.93
N PRO A 20 -40.66 -18.33 33.08
CA PRO A 20 -40.44 -18.34 31.65
C PRO A 20 -40.13 -16.89 31.24
N LYS A 21 -38.98 -16.65 30.59
CA LYS A 21 -38.73 -15.36 29.96
C LYS A 21 -39.94 -15.10 29.05
N ALA A 22 -40.65 -13.99 29.28
CA ALA A 22 -41.75 -13.59 28.43
C ALA A 22 -41.18 -13.50 27.00
N MET A 23 -41.67 -14.37 26.12
CA MET A 23 -41.32 -14.30 24.70
C MET A 23 -41.87 -12.98 24.17
N ALA A 24 -41.13 -12.35 23.27
CA ALA A 24 -41.58 -11.11 22.66
C ALA A 24 -42.89 -11.30 21.89
N ASP A 25 -43.51 -10.18 21.54
CA ASP A 25 -44.50 -10.16 20.49
C ASP A 25 -43.81 -9.78 19.17
N VAL A 26 -44.08 -10.57 18.13
CA VAL A 26 -43.68 -10.28 16.76
C VAL A 26 -44.91 -9.93 15.95
N SER A 27 -44.87 -8.77 15.29
CA SER A 27 -45.88 -8.39 14.29
C SER A 27 -45.31 -8.52 12.88
N ILE A 28 -46.15 -8.97 11.95
CA ILE A 28 -45.82 -9.07 10.53
C ILE A 28 -46.78 -8.16 9.77
N ALA A 29 -46.25 -7.14 9.10
CA ALA A 29 -47.00 -6.24 8.24
C ALA A 29 -46.63 -6.47 6.78
N TRP A 30 -47.62 -6.41 5.88
CA TRP A 30 -47.44 -6.61 4.44
C TRP A 30 -47.73 -5.33 3.66
N SER A 31 -46.98 -5.08 2.59
CA SER A 31 -47.29 -4.04 1.59
C SER A 31 -46.93 -4.50 0.17
N GLY A 32 -47.40 -3.76 -0.84
CA GLY A 32 -47.22 -4.07 -2.26
C GLY A 32 -48.49 -4.64 -2.93
N SER A 33 -48.44 -4.81 -4.25
CA SER A 33 -49.50 -5.41 -5.05
C SER A 33 -49.18 -6.88 -5.33
N GLY A 34 -49.94 -7.79 -4.71
CA GLY A 34 -49.75 -9.23 -4.84
C GLY A 34 -50.57 -10.02 -3.82
N SER A 35 -50.68 -11.33 -4.02
CA SER A 35 -51.22 -12.24 -3.02
C SER A 35 -50.12 -12.60 -2.01
N HIS A 36 -50.45 -12.56 -0.73
CA HIS A 36 -49.51 -12.88 0.35
C HIS A 36 -50.19 -13.61 1.49
N SER A 37 -49.42 -14.41 2.23
CA SER A 37 -49.88 -15.04 3.46
C SER A 37 -48.72 -15.38 4.40
N VAL A 38 -49.01 -15.43 5.69
CA VAL A 38 -48.15 -16.08 6.68
C VAL A 38 -48.62 -17.51 6.78
N LEU A 39 -47.78 -18.47 6.39
CA LEU A 39 -48.15 -19.88 6.37
C LEU A 39 -48.02 -20.50 7.77
N GLU A 40 -46.94 -20.17 8.48
CA GLU A 40 -46.62 -20.72 9.79
C GLU A 40 -45.96 -19.66 10.67
N ASN A 41 -46.38 -19.62 11.95
CA ASN A 41 -45.77 -18.84 13.03
C ASN A 41 -45.80 -19.71 14.29
N GLU A 42 -44.87 -20.66 14.38
CA GLU A 42 -44.81 -21.65 15.46
C GLU A 42 -43.60 -21.41 16.37
N ILE A 43 -43.74 -21.78 17.65
CA ILE A 43 -42.63 -21.80 18.60
C ILE A 43 -42.09 -23.23 18.66
N VAL A 44 -40.87 -23.42 18.16
CA VAL A 44 -40.16 -24.71 18.18
C VAL A 44 -38.91 -24.57 19.02
N ASN A 45 -38.79 -25.36 20.10
CA ASN A 45 -37.66 -25.31 21.03
C ASN A 45 -37.38 -23.89 21.58
N GLN A 46 -38.43 -23.17 22.00
CA GLN A 46 -38.34 -21.80 22.52
C GLN A 46 -37.83 -20.75 21.52
N LYS A 47 -37.85 -21.05 20.21
CA LYS A 47 -37.51 -20.11 19.15
C LYS A 47 -38.64 -20.04 18.13
N ARG A 48 -38.85 -18.88 17.53
CA ARG A 48 -39.95 -18.65 16.58
C ARG A 48 -39.56 -19.07 15.16
N GLN A 49 -40.46 -19.74 14.44
CA GLN A 49 -40.34 -20.07 13.02
C GLN A 49 -41.42 -19.32 12.24
N ILE A 50 -41.01 -18.57 11.21
CA ILE A 50 -41.89 -17.74 10.38
C ILE A 50 -41.75 -18.18 8.93
N THR A 51 -42.85 -18.61 8.31
CA THR A 51 -42.90 -18.94 6.88
C THR A 51 -43.77 -17.94 6.13
N LEU A 52 -43.19 -17.23 5.18
CA LEU A 52 -43.81 -16.16 4.39
C LEU A 52 -44.06 -16.65 2.95
N TYR A 53 -45.22 -16.31 2.39
CA TYR A 53 -45.56 -16.56 0.99
C TYR A 53 -45.95 -15.28 0.28
N GLY A 54 -45.39 -15.05 -0.91
CA GLY A 54 -45.74 -13.91 -1.76
C GLY A 54 -45.76 -14.27 -3.25
N GLU A 55 -46.77 -13.78 -3.96
CA GLU A 55 -46.90 -13.83 -5.43
C GLU A 55 -47.39 -12.50 -5.96
N GLY A 56 -46.84 -12.01 -7.07
CA GLY A 56 -47.37 -10.80 -7.70
C GLY A 56 -46.50 -10.25 -8.82
N LEU A 57 -47.06 -9.41 -9.68
CA LEU A 57 -46.32 -8.71 -10.74
C LEU A 57 -45.41 -7.59 -10.20
N SER A 58 -45.38 -7.37 -8.89
CA SER A 58 -44.55 -6.37 -8.21
C SER A 58 -44.06 -6.92 -6.88
N ALA A 59 -43.09 -6.23 -6.27
CA ALA A 59 -42.51 -6.65 -5.00
C ALA A 59 -43.57 -6.71 -3.89
N VAL A 60 -43.61 -7.83 -3.16
CA VAL A 60 -44.38 -8.00 -1.92
C VAL A 60 -43.43 -7.82 -0.76
N ILE A 61 -43.70 -6.87 0.13
CA ILE A 61 -42.82 -6.54 1.25
C ILE A 61 -43.43 -7.06 2.54
N ALA A 62 -42.72 -7.92 3.25
CA ALA A 62 -43.04 -8.38 4.60
C ALA A 62 -42.11 -7.68 5.60
N THR A 63 -42.68 -6.96 6.57
CA THR A 63 -41.94 -6.34 7.67
C THR A 63 -42.24 -7.07 8.97
N ILE A 64 -41.23 -7.75 9.52
CA ILE A 64 -41.25 -8.44 10.80
C ILE A 64 -40.72 -7.46 11.85
N THR A 65 -41.53 -7.14 12.86
CA THR A 65 -41.15 -6.21 13.93
C THR A 65 -41.22 -6.89 15.28
N ALA A 66 -40.12 -6.86 16.04
CA ALA A 66 -40.13 -7.20 17.46
C ALA A 66 -40.61 -5.99 18.28
N THR A 67 -41.73 -6.13 18.97
CA THR A 67 -42.42 -5.01 19.64
C THR A 67 -42.15 -4.90 21.14
N SER A 68 -41.67 -5.96 21.78
CA SER A 68 -41.29 -5.98 23.21
C SER A 68 -40.29 -7.12 23.50
N GLY A 69 -39.74 -7.24 24.72
CA GLY A 69 -38.94 -8.41 25.14
C GLY A 69 -37.61 -8.65 24.40
N THR A 70 -37.04 -9.84 24.61
CA THR A 70 -35.87 -10.35 23.87
C THR A 70 -36.28 -11.62 23.15
N GLU A 71 -36.22 -11.64 21.82
CA GLU A 71 -36.66 -12.77 21.02
C GLU A 71 -35.54 -13.36 20.15
N PRO A 72 -35.22 -14.65 20.33
CA PRO A 72 -34.47 -15.42 19.34
C PRO A 72 -35.43 -15.94 18.27
N ILE A 73 -35.20 -15.55 17.01
CA ILE A 73 -35.87 -16.10 15.84
C ILE A 73 -35.03 -17.25 15.31
N ARG A 74 -35.66 -18.41 15.09
CA ARG A 74 -34.98 -19.59 14.53
C ARG A 74 -34.89 -19.49 13.02
N TYR A 75 -36.05 -19.41 12.37
CA TYR A 75 -36.17 -19.50 10.92
C TYR A 75 -37.09 -18.41 10.38
N ILE A 76 -36.65 -17.74 9.32
CA ILE A 76 -37.50 -16.96 8.42
C ILE A 76 -37.40 -17.63 7.05
N HIS A 77 -38.40 -18.41 6.68
CA HIS A 77 -38.47 -19.03 5.36
C HIS A 77 -39.36 -18.22 4.44
N VAL A 78 -38.89 -18.01 3.21
CA VAL A 78 -39.62 -17.23 2.21
C VAL A 78 -39.88 -18.08 0.98
N ARG A 79 -41.15 -18.13 0.57
CA ARG A 79 -41.61 -18.70 -0.69
C ARG A 79 -42.04 -17.54 -1.59
N SER A 80 -41.23 -17.25 -2.61
CA SER A 80 -41.63 -16.38 -3.72
C SER A 80 -42.15 -17.25 -4.86
N LYS A 81 -43.18 -16.83 -5.61
CA LYS A 81 -43.53 -17.44 -6.90
C LYS A 81 -43.64 -16.38 -7.98
N ASP A 82 -43.02 -16.66 -9.12
CA ASP A 82 -43.19 -15.82 -10.31
C ASP A 82 -44.59 -15.93 -10.88
N VAL A 83 -45.08 -14.77 -11.34
CA VAL A 83 -46.27 -14.65 -12.18
C VAL A 83 -45.80 -14.39 -13.61
N ALA A 84 -46.37 -15.10 -14.58
CA ALA A 84 -45.98 -14.96 -15.99
C ALA A 84 -45.96 -13.48 -16.44
N GLY A 85 -44.79 -13.00 -16.88
CA GLY A 85 -44.62 -11.64 -17.40
C GLY A 85 -44.10 -10.59 -16.40
N GLY A 86 -43.67 -10.96 -15.19
CA GLY A 86 -43.01 -10.04 -14.25
C GLY A 86 -42.00 -10.74 -13.34
N THR A 87 -41.07 -9.95 -12.77
CA THR A 87 -40.14 -10.41 -11.73
C THR A 87 -40.85 -10.29 -10.37
N SER A 88 -41.23 -11.40 -9.77
CA SER A 88 -41.81 -11.39 -8.43
C SER A 88 -40.69 -11.39 -7.38
N ALA A 89 -40.56 -10.28 -6.65
CA ALA A 89 -39.64 -10.18 -5.52
C ALA A 89 -40.41 -10.25 -4.19
N VAL A 90 -39.99 -11.11 -3.27
CA VAL A 90 -40.44 -11.00 -1.87
C VAL A 90 -39.34 -10.29 -1.08
N VAL A 91 -39.66 -9.15 -0.49
CA VAL A 91 -38.74 -8.37 0.32
C VAL A 91 -39.02 -8.63 1.79
N VAL A 92 -38.03 -9.14 2.52
CA VAL A 92 -38.14 -9.25 3.98
C VAL A 92 -37.39 -8.11 4.66
N ASN A 93 -38.09 -7.42 5.54
CA ASN A 93 -37.53 -6.46 6.48
C ASN A 93 -37.67 -7.00 7.90
N VAL A 94 -36.60 -6.99 8.69
CA VAL A 94 -36.63 -7.28 10.13
C VAL A 94 -36.19 -6.03 10.87
N VAL A 95 -37.10 -5.47 11.67
CA VAL A 95 -36.90 -4.18 12.34
C VAL A 95 -37.17 -4.32 13.84
N GLN A 96 -36.38 -3.64 14.65
CA GLN A 96 -36.62 -3.53 16.09
C GLN A 96 -37.37 -2.24 16.41
N ARG A 97 -38.55 -2.33 17.04
CA ARG A 97 -39.30 -1.18 17.57
C ARG A 97 -39.82 -1.47 18.97
N GLY A 98 -38.99 -1.20 19.97
CA GLY A 98 -39.34 -1.35 21.40
C GLY A 98 -38.96 -2.69 22.02
N GLY A 99 -38.75 -3.74 21.22
CA GLY A 99 -38.15 -5.01 21.64
C GLY A 99 -36.73 -5.23 21.08
N THR A 100 -36.10 -6.34 21.46
CA THR A 100 -34.79 -6.79 20.94
C THR A 100 -34.94 -8.14 20.23
N VAL A 101 -34.52 -8.22 18.97
CA VAL A 101 -34.23 -9.51 18.31
C VAL A 101 -32.80 -9.86 18.68
N SER A 102 -32.63 -10.85 19.55
CA SER A 102 -31.30 -11.25 20.03
C SER A 102 -30.54 -12.09 19.01
N SER A 103 -31.27 -12.85 18.19
CA SER A 103 -30.66 -13.66 17.14
C SER A 103 -31.65 -14.01 16.03
N ILE A 104 -31.14 -14.17 14.81
CA ILE A 104 -31.82 -14.84 13.69
C ILE A 104 -30.88 -15.94 13.21
N GLU A 105 -31.26 -17.22 13.32
CA GLU A 105 -30.34 -18.30 12.87
C GLU A 105 -30.35 -18.43 11.36
N THR A 106 -31.53 -18.56 10.75
CA THR A 106 -31.62 -18.80 9.31
C THR A 106 -32.68 -17.92 8.64
N THR A 107 -32.31 -17.32 7.51
CA THR A 107 -33.22 -16.66 6.57
C THR A 107 -32.97 -17.23 5.18
N ALA A 108 -33.92 -17.96 4.59
CA ALA A 108 -33.67 -18.64 3.33
C ALA A 108 -34.89 -18.68 2.40
N LYS A 109 -34.64 -18.72 1.09
CA LYS A 109 -35.63 -19.16 0.10
C LYS A 109 -35.92 -20.64 0.33
N ASP A 110 -37.20 -21.04 0.35
CA ASP A 110 -37.57 -22.43 0.59
C ASP A 110 -36.99 -23.34 -0.51
N PRO A 111 -36.11 -24.30 -0.16
CA PRO A 111 -35.44 -25.15 -1.15
C PRO A 111 -36.41 -26.09 -1.88
N ASN A 112 -37.59 -26.35 -1.32
CA ASN A 112 -38.60 -27.20 -1.97
C ASN A 112 -39.43 -26.44 -3.01
N TYR A 113 -39.19 -25.14 -3.19
CA TYR A 113 -39.97 -24.28 -4.07
C TYR A 113 -39.13 -23.84 -5.28
N THR A 114 -39.38 -24.43 -6.44
CA THR A 114 -38.60 -24.25 -7.68
C THR A 114 -38.93 -22.95 -8.44
N SER A 115 -39.35 -21.89 -7.75
CA SER A 115 -39.72 -20.65 -8.44
C SER A 115 -38.49 -19.93 -8.99
N THR A 116 -38.67 -19.30 -10.15
CA THR A 116 -37.70 -18.38 -10.75
C THR A 116 -37.72 -16.99 -10.11
N GLY A 117 -38.68 -16.71 -9.22
CA GLY A 117 -38.82 -15.41 -8.57
C GLY A 117 -37.70 -15.13 -7.60
N GLU A 118 -37.26 -13.87 -7.58
CA GLU A 118 -36.17 -13.44 -6.73
C GLU A 118 -36.63 -13.32 -5.26
N PHE A 119 -35.76 -13.70 -4.34
CA PHE A 119 -35.91 -13.41 -2.92
C PHE A 119 -34.98 -12.27 -2.53
N TRP A 120 -35.55 -11.17 -2.04
CA TRP A 120 -34.80 -10.00 -1.62
C TRP A 120 -34.84 -9.85 -0.10
N ILE A 121 -33.69 -9.54 0.49
CA ILE A 121 -33.63 -8.99 1.84
C ILE A 121 -33.54 -7.48 1.67
N GLY A 122 -34.58 -6.77 2.11
CA GLY A 122 -34.59 -5.31 2.07
C GLY A 122 -33.72 -4.77 3.18
N THR A 123 -34.13 -4.98 4.43
CA THR A 123 -33.36 -4.55 5.59
C THR A 123 -33.51 -5.55 6.71
N VAL A 124 -32.43 -6.19 7.12
CA VAL A 124 -32.35 -6.84 8.43
C VAL A 124 -31.55 -5.91 9.33
N ASN A 125 -32.16 -5.38 10.39
CA ASN A 125 -31.47 -4.53 11.35
C ASN A 125 -31.77 -5.03 12.75
N ILE A 126 -30.80 -5.71 13.36
CA ILE A 126 -30.93 -6.27 14.70
C ILE A 126 -29.81 -5.78 15.62
N SER A 127 -30.15 -5.58 16.90
CA SER A 127 -29.20 -5.25 17.97
C SER A 127 -28.35 -6.41 18.47
N GLY A 128 -28.68 -7.65 18.09
CA GLY A 128 -27.98 -8.85 18.54
C GLY A 128 -27.09 -9.47 17.47
N THR A 129 -26.78 -10.75 17.66
CA THR A 129 -25.96 -11.56 16.74
C THR A 129 -26.84 -12.16 15.64
N LEU A 130 -26.44 -12.03 14.38
CA LEU A 130 -27.04 -12.82 13.30
C LEU A 130 -26.35 -14.19 13.27
N GLY A 131 -27.13 -15.22 13.56
CA GLY A 131 -26.65 -16.58 13.75
C GLY A 131 -26.62 -17.04 15.22
N ILE A 132 -26.05 -18.21 15.45
CA ILE A 132 -25.89 -18.79 16.79
C ILE A 132 -24.62 -18.22 17.42
N ALA A 133 -24.78 -17.52 18.55
CA ALA A 133 -23.68 -16.96 19.30
C ALA A 133 -22.67 -18.05 19.75
N GLY A 134 -21.38 -17.77 19.61
CA GLY A 134 -20.30 -18.67 20.04
C GLY A 134 -20.05 -19.89 19.14
N THR A 135 -20.71 -19.98 17.99
CA THR A 135 -20.39 -20.98 16.96
C THR A 135 -20.02 -20.28 15.66
N ALA A 136 -18.91 -20.70 15.04
CA ALA A 136 -18.42 -20.13 13.78
C ALA A 136 -19.43 -20.22 12.61
N GLU A 137 -20.32 -21.22 12.63
CA GLU A 137 -21.30 -21.47 11.56
C GLU A 137 -22.72 -21.62 12.10
N GLY A 138 -23.12 -20.63 12.88
CA GLY A 138 -24.42 -20.63 13.54
C GLY A 138 -25.55 -20.23 12.60
N GLY A 139 -25.91 -21.01 11.58
CA GLY A 139 -27.06 -20.70 10.71
C GLY A 139 -26.68 -20.03 9.38
N SER A 140 -27.69 -19.58 8.62
CA SER A 140 -27.51 -19.23 7.20
C SER A 140 -28.49 -18.18 6.68
N ILE A 141 -27.99 -17.21 5.94
CA ILE A 141 -28.77 -16.26 5.16
C ILE A 141 -28.63 -16.63 3.68
N THR A 142 -29.74 -16.77 2.97
CA THR A 142 -29.75 -17.09 1.55
C THR A 142 -30.80 -16.25 0.84
N ALA A 143 -30.37 -15.34 -0.04
CA ALA A 143 -31.23 -14.45 -0.82
C ALA A 143 -30.64 -14.22 -2.21
N ASP A 144 -31.41 -13.73 -3.18
CA ASP A 144 -30.89 -13.35 -4.50
C ASP A 144 -30.36 -11.90 -4.49
N TYR A 145 -30.84 -11.07 -3.57
CA TYR A 145 -30.38 -9.71 -3.35
C TYR A 145 -30.45 -9.35 -1.87
N VAL A 146 -29.41 -8.68 -1.38
CA VAL A 146 -29.37 -8.11 -0.03
C VAL A 146 -29.13 -6.61 -0.16
N SER A 147 -30.12 -5.81 0.18
CA SER A 147 -29.93 -4.36 0.27
C SER A 147 -29.18 -4.02 1.56
N GLU A 148 -29.73 -4.29 2.74
CA GLU A 148 -29.03 -4.01 3.99
C GLU A 148 -29.12 -5.17 4.98
N LEU A 149 -27.96 -5.58 5.49
CA LEU A 149 -27.82 -6.52 6.59
C LEU A 149 -27.02 -5.86 7.71
N ARG A 150 -27.69 -5.48 8.79
CA ARG A 150 -27.10 -4.82 9.95
C ARG A 150 -27.27 -5.67 11.21
N ALA A 151 -26.16 -5.98 11.86
CA ALA A 151 -26.11 -6.64 13.16
C ALA A 151 -25.27 -5.78 14.10
N LEU A 152 -25.81 -5.26 15.20
CA LEU A 152 -24.99 -4.50 16.17
C LEU A 152 -24.06 -5.40 17.01
N GLY A 153 -24.29 -6.72 17.01
CA GLY A 153 -23.34 -7.72 17.52
C GLY A 153 -22.64 -8.44 16.36
N ASP A 154 -22.34 -9.72 16.54
CA ASP A 154 -21.63 -10.51 15.52
C ASP A 154 -22.53 -10.95 14.34
N LEU A 155 -21.90 -11.25 13.20
CA LEU A 155 -22.51 -12.00 12.09
C LEU A 155 -21.84 -13.38 11.98
N ASN A 156 -22.46 -14.39 12.60
CA ASN A 156 -22.02 -15.79 12.60
C ASN A 156 -22.72 -16.64 11.53
N ALA A 157 -23.80 -16.13 10.95
CA ALA A 157 -24.52 -16.83 9.89
C ALA A 157 -23.79 -16.67 8.55
N ALA A 158 -23.58 -17.79 7.84
CA ALA A 158 -23.07 -17.74 6.47
C ALA A 158 -24.10 -17.07 5.56
N THR A 159 -23.68 -16.12 4.73
CA THR A 159 -24.54 -15.34 3.84
C THR A 159 -24.26 -15.69 2.39
N THR A 160 -25.20 -16.38 1.75
CA THR A 160 -25.14 -16.78 0.34
C THR A 160 -26.09 -15.93 -0.50
N ILE A 161 -25.56 -15.33 -1.56
CA ILE A 161 -26.29 -14.42 -2.43
C ILE A 161 -26.35 -15.02 -3.83
N GLY A 162 -27.58 -15.26 -4.28
CA GLY A 162 -27.93 -15.83 -5.57
C GLY A 162 -27.70 -14.88 -6.73
N GLN A 163 -28.20 -15.30 -7.89
CA GLN A 163 -28.11 -14.54 -9.12
C GLN A 163 -29.20 -13.47 -9.16
N ARG A 164 -28.83 -12.24 -9.55
CA ARG A 164 -29.80 -11.18 -9.89
C ARG A 164 -30.08 -11.15 -11.38
N THR A 165 -31.33 -10.88 -11.71
CA THR A 165 -31.84 -10.65 -13.06
C THR A 165 -31.58 -9.21 -13.52
N VAL A 166 -31.41 -8.29 -12.57
CA VAL A 166 -31.13 -6.87 -12.81
C VAL A 166 -29.69 -6.56 -12.41
N GLY A 167 -29.01 -5.73 -13.21
CA GLY A 167 -27.63 -5.33 -12.94
C GLY A 167 -27.43 -4.57 -11.61
N GLY A 168 -26.17 -4.28 -11.30
CA GLY A 168 -25.73 -3.58 -10.10
C GLY A 168 -25.20 -4.53 -9.01
N TYR A 169 -25.19 -4.06 -7.77
CA TYR A 169 -24.70 -4.84 -6.64
C TYR A 169 -25.73 -5.90 -6.21
N SER A 170 -25.26 -7.11 -5.95
CA SER A 170 -26.07 -8.18 -5.34
C SER A 170 -26.14 -8.04 -3.82
N LEU A 171 -25.13 -7.38 -3.24
CA LEU A 171 -25.06 -6.98 -1.85
C LEU A 171 -24.76 -5.47 -1.78
N GLN A 172 -25.65 -4.66 -1.21
CA GLN A 172 -25.36 -3.23 -1.05
C GLN A 172 -24.64 -2.92 0.26
N LEU A 173 -25.03 -3.53 1.37
CA LEU A 173 -24.39 -3.28 2.67
C LEU A 173 -24.52 -4.48 3.61
N ILE A 174 -23.38 -4.91 4.15
CA ILE A 174 -23.25 -5.61 5.42
C ILE A 174 -22.58 -4.65 6.40
N ASP A 175 -23.17 -4.50 7.59
CA ASP A 175 -22.75 -3.58 8.66
C ASP A 175 -22.83 -4.33 10.01
N VAL A 176 -21.68 -4.69 10.56
CA VAL A 176 -21.57 -5.57 11.73
C VAL A 176 -20.85 -4.82 12.86
N GLY A 177 -21.51 -4.63 14.00
CA GLY A 177 -20.94 -3.91 15.15
C GLY A 177 -20.00 -4.77 16.02
N GLY A 178 -20.03 -6.09 15.85
CA GLY A 178 -19.08 -7.04 16.44
C GLY A 178 -18.22 -7.70 15.36
N ASP A 179 -18.01 -9.01 15.48
CA ASP A 179 -17.17 -9.76 14.55
C ASP A 179 -17.98 -10.38 13.39
N LEU A 180 -17.36 -10.49 12.22
CA LEU A 180 -17.84 -11.33 11.14
C LEU A 180 -17.19 -12.72 11.25
N ARG A 181 -17.99 -13.74 11.51
CA ARG A 181 -17.53 -15.14 11.68
C ARG A 181 -18.06 -16.10 10.60
N GLY A 182 -19.15 -15.73 9.92
CA GLY A 182 -19.74 -16.50 8.83
C GLY A 182 -19.25 -16.04 7.46
N ASP A 183 -19.13 -16.97 6.52
CA ASP A 183 -18.75 -16.70 5.13
C ASP A 183 -19.76 -15.78 4.42
N ILE A 184 -19.29 -15.01 3.45
CA ILE A 184 -20.14 -14.20 2.56
C ILE A 184 -19.84 -14.58 1.11
N THR A 185 -20.84 -15.04 0.38
CA THR A 185 -20.68 -15.55 -0.98
C THR A 185 -21.67 -14.92 -1.95
N SER A 186 -21.20 -14.35 -3.06
CA SER A 186 -21.99 -13.85 -4.19
C SER A 186 -21.33 -14.24 -5.52
N LEU A 187 -21.46 -15.51 -5.90
CA LEU A 187 -20.79 -16.10 -7.09
C LEU A 187 -21.33 -15.62 -8.45
N TYR A 188 -22.28 -14.69 -8.44
CA TYR A 188 -22.96 -14.20 -9.65
C TYR A 188 -23.06 -12.66 -9.73
N GLY A 189 -22.45 -11.93 -8.79
CA GLY A 189 -22.57 -10.47 -8.81
C GLY A 189 -21.50 -9.75 -8.02
N LYS A 190 -21.78 -8.46 -7.79
CA LYS A 190 -20.90 -7.52 -7.08
C LYS A 190 -21.33 -7.34 -5.63
N MET A 191 -20.37 -7.12 -4.75
CA MET A 191 -20.62 -6.61 -3.41
C MET A 191 -20.22 -5.15 -3.33
N LYS A 192 -21.02 -4.33 -2.67
CA LYS A 192 -20.69 -2.93 -2.44
C LYS A 192 -19.91 -2.79 -1.14
N ASP A 193 -20.58 -2.84 0.00
CA ASP A 193 -19.94 -2.56 1.29
C ASP A 193 -20.05 -3.74 2.26
N VAL A 194 -18.91 -4.13 2.82
CA VAL A 194 -18.81 -5.00 4.01
C VAL A 194 -18.04 -4.21 5.07
N ILE A 195 -18.76 -3.73 6.08
CA ILE A 195 -18.21 -2.91 7.17
C ILE A 195 -18.38 -3.70 8.46
N VAL A 196 -17.29 -3.89 9.19
CA VAL A 196 -17.26 -4.68 10.42
C VAL A 196 -16.49 -3.88 11.47
N ASP A 197 -17.13 -3.44 12.54
CA ASP A 197 -16.46 -2.67 13.59
C ASP A 197 -15.42 -3.53 14.34
N GLY A 198 -15.66 -4.84 14.48
CA GLY A 198 -14.70 -5.80 15.04
C GLY A 198 -13.85 -6.50 13.97
N ASP A 199 -13.58 -7.78 14.17
CA ASP A 199 -12.71 -8.58 13.30
C ASP A 199 -13.48 -9.33 12.20
N ILE A 200 -12.87 -9.50 11.03
CA ILE A 200 -13.28 -10.53 10.07
C ILE A 200 -12.48 -11.80 10.33
N GLY A 201 -13.14 -12.83 10.87
CA GLY A 201 -12.49 -14.10 11.22
C GLY A 201 -11.57 -14.01 12.44
N SER A 202 -10.78 -15.05 12.68
CA SER A 202 -9.70 -15.08 13.67
C SER A 202 -8.59 -16.02 13.24
N SER A 203 -7.47 -16.01 13.97
CA SER A 203 -6.35 -16.94 13.77
C SER A 203 -6.73 -18.42 13.81
N THR A 204 -7.87 -18.79 14.41
CA THR A 204 -8.39 -20.17 14.43
C THR A 204 -9.62 -20.39 13.56
N ASN A 205 -10.21 -19.33 12.99
CA ASN A 205 -11.40 -19.41 12.15
C ASN A 205 -11.34 -18.39 11.02
N THR A 206 -10.81 -18.81 9.88
CA THR A 206 -10.73 -17.98 8.68
C THR A 206 -12.08 -17.89 7.99
N VAL A 207 -12.50 -16.69 7.60
CA VAL A 207 -13.76 -16.45 6.87
C VAL A 207 -13.50 -16.40 5.37
N SER A 208 -14.43 -16.88 4.53
CA SER A 208 -14.39 -16.67 3.08
C SER A 208 -15.34 -15.57 2.63
N ILE A 209 -14.83 -14.59 1.88
CA ILE A 209 -15.62 -13.53 1.25
C ILE A 209 -15.42 -13.59 -0.25
N GLN A 210 -16.45 -13.98 -1.01
CA GLN A 210 -16.32 -14.27 -2.44
C GLN A 210 -17.36 -13.51 -3.26
N ALA A 211 -16.92 -12.70 -4.21
CA ALA A 211 -17.75 -12.07 -5.23
C ALA A 211 -17.18 -12.38 -6.62
N ARG A 212 -18.04 -12.55 -7.62
CA ARG A 212 -17.60 -12.78 -9.00
C ARG A 212 -17.16 -11.49 -9.69
N ASP A 213 -17.98 -10.45 -9.58
CA ASP A 213 -17.86 -9.25 -10.43
C ASP A 213 -17.28 -8.04 -9.69
N GLY A 214 -16.76 -8.26 -8.48
CA GLY A 214 -16.02 -7.27 -7.70
C GLY A 214 -16.59 -7.03 -6.31
N ILE A 215 -15.75 -6.45 -5.46
CA ILE A 215 -16.09 -5.99 -4.13
C ILE A 215 -15.67 -4.52 -4.08
N ARG A 216 -16.58 -3.61 -3.80
CA ARG A 216 -16.20 -2.20 -3.75
C ARG A 216 -15.39 -1.89 -2.49
N ARG A 217 -15.89 -2.28 -1.32
CA ARG A 217 -15.30 -1.86 -0.04
C ARG A 217 -15.40 -2.94 1.04
N ILE A 218 -14.27 -3.17 1.71
CA ILE A 218 -14.16 -3.89 2.99
C ILE A 218 -13.45 -2.96 3.99
N GLU A 219 -14.03 -2.72 5.16
CA GLU A 219 -13.42 -1.95 6.25
C GLU A 219 -13.65 -2.70 7.58
N THR A 220 -12.58 -2.95 8.34
CA THR A 220 -12.60 -3.71 9.61
C THR A 220 -11.38 -3.40 10.49
N ASP A 221 -11.35 -3.87 11.74
CA ASP A 221 -10.19 -3.75 12.62
C ASP A 221 -9.02 -4.65 12.15
N SER A 222 -9.28 -5.95 11.97
CA SER A 222 -8.32 -6.96 11.51
C SER A 222 -8.98 -7.99 10.58
N ILE A 223 -8.18 -8.64 9.72
CA ILE A 223 -8.66 -9.61 8.72
C ILE A 223 -7.94 -10.95 8.88
N TRP A 224 -8.72 -12.02 9.08
CA TRP A 224 -8.33 -13.42 8.92
C TRP A 224 -9.28 -14.08 7.91
N ALA A 225 -9.05 -13.81 6.63
CA ALA A 225 -9.99 -14.20 5.59
C ALA A 225 -9.34 -14.58 4.25
N ALA A 226 -10.02 -15.45 3.51
CA ALA A 226 -9.79 -15.69 2.10
C ALA A 226 -10.80 -14.87 1.29
N ILE A 227 -10.34 -13.76 0.72
CA ILE A 227 -11.14 -12.82 -0.05
C ILE A 227 -10.91 -13.06 -1.54
N ALA A 228 -11.98 -13.24 -2.31
CA ALA A 228 -11.92 -13.35 -3.76
C ALA A 228 -12.93 -12.39 -4.39
N ALA A 229 -12.46 -11.27 -4.93
CA ALA A 229 -13.27 -10.31 -5.68
C ALA A 229 -13.51 -10.73 -7.14
N ASN A 230 -12.76 -11.74 -7.62
CA ASN A 230 -12.82 -12.33 -8.96
C ASN A 230 -13.22 -13.82 -8.93
N ALA A 231 -14.00 -14.23 -7.93
CA ALA A 231 -14.42 -15.62 -7.75
C ALA A 231 -15.11 -16.18 -9.00
N ASN A 232 -15.11 -17.51 -9.16
CA ASN A 232 -15.75 -18.18 -10.30
C ASN A 232 -15.27 -17.67 -11.67
N SER A 233 -13.95 -17.44 -11.80
CA SER A 233 -13.32 -16.86 -13.01
C SER A 233 -13.93 -15.51 -13.43
N GLY A 234 -14.39 -14.74 -12.45
CA GLY A 234 -14.91 -13.40 -12.67
C GLY A 234 -13.81 -12.41 -12.99
N SER A 235 -14.19 -11.20 -13.43
CA SER A 235 -13.25 -10.11 -13.71
C SER A 235 -13.33 -8.99 -12.68
N GLY A 236 -13.79 -9.32 -11.46
CA GLY A 236 -14.09 -8.34 -10.44
C GLY A 236 -12.86 -7.71 -9.79
N SER A 237 -12.94 -6.40 -9.57
CA SER A 237 -11.94 -5.59 -8.89
C SER A 237 -12.23 -5.48 -7.40
N ILE A 238 -11.22 -5.11 -6.63
CA ILE A 238 -11.37 -4.55 -5.28
C ILE A 238 -11.04 -3.06 -5.35
N ASN A 239 -11.87 -2.18 -4.80
CA ASN A 239 -11.61 -0.73 -4.81
C ASN A 239 -11.04 -0.26 -3.47
N ARG A 240 -11.52 -0.81 -2.36
CA ARG A 240 -11.02 -0.49 -1.02
C ARG A 240 -11.01 -1.70 -0.10
N LEU A 241 -9.88 -1.91 0.57
CA LEU A 241 -9.75 -2.89 1.64
C LEU A 241 -8.95 -2.24 2.77
N ARG A 242 -9.53 -2.19 3.97
CA ARG A 242 -8.86 -1.61 5.15
C ARG A 242 -8.96 -2.51 6.37
N ALA A 243 -7.80 -2.84 6.95
CA ALA A 243 -7.65 -3.32 8.32
C ALA A 243 -7.08 -2.17 9.15
N LEU A 244 -7.91 -1.55 10.00
CA LEU A 244 -7.67 -0.22 10.57
C LEU A 244 -6.81 -0.21 11.83
N THR A 245 -6.73 -1.32 12.55
CA THR A 245 -6.00 -1.40 13.83
C THR A 245 -5.13 -2.65 13.96
N GLY A 246 -5.28 -3.62 13.06
CA GLY A 246 -4.47 -4.83 13.06
C GLY A 246 -4.10 -5.33 11.66
N GLY A 247 -3.73 -6.60 11.59
CA GLY A 247 -3.13 -7.20 10.41
C GLY A 247 -4.12 -7.79 9.42
N PHE A 248 -3.59 -8.24 8.28
CA PHE A 248 -4.30 -9.07 7.33
C PHE A 248 -3.55 -10.39 7.14
N ALA A 249 -4.17 -11.49 7.59
CA ALA A 249 -3.76 -12.86 7.33
C ALA A 249 -4.81 -13.59 6.46
N GLY A 250 -4.36 -14.47 5.57
CA GLY A 250 -5.22 -15.18 4.63
C GLY A 250 -4.81 -14.90 3.18
N SER A 251 -5.76 -14.48 2.34
CA SER A 251 -5.45 -14.17 0.94
C SER A 251 -6.43 -13.17 0.33
N LEU A 252 -6.00 -12.43 -0.68
CA LEU A 252 -6.83 -11.61 -1.55
C LEU A 252 -6.59 -12.00 -3.01
N ALA A 253 -7.64 -12.40 -3.72
CA ALA A 253 -7.62 -12.55 -5.17
C ALA A 253 -8.56 -11.51 -5.80
N ALA A 254 -8.03 -10.71 -6.73
CA ALA A 254 -8.83 -9.74 -7.49
C ALA A 254 -8.33 -9.65 -8.92
N ASN A 255 -9.15 -9.11 -9.81
CA ASN A 255 -8.69 -8.78 -11.15
C ASN A 255 -7.85 -7.50 -11.13
N ARG A 256 -8.28 -6.49 -10.38
CA ARG A 256 -7.61 -5.19 -10.27
C ARG A 256 -7.74 -4.63 -8.86
N LEU A 257 -6.79 -3.77 -8.49
CA LEU A 257 -6.95 -2.78 -7.44
C LEU A 257 -7.12 -1.40 -8.11
N GLU A 258 -8.36 -0.93 -8.26
CA GLU A 258 -8.66 0.27 -9.06
C GLU A 258 -9.50 1.32 -8.32
N GLN A 259 -9.30 2.59 -8.67
CA GLN A 259 -10.03 3.70 -8.06
C GLN A 259 -11.47 3.77 -8.58
N GLU A 260 -12.47 3.76 -7.70
CA GLU A 260 -13.84 4.19 -8.04
C GLU A 260 -14.15 5.57 -7.44
N SER A 261 -13.51 5.90 -6.31
CA SER A 261 -13.71 7.14 -5.56
C SER A 261 -12.42 7.65 -4.92
N SER A 262 -12.40 8.93 -4.52
CA SER A 262 -11.27 9.48 -3.79
C SER A 262 -11.10 8.78 -2.44
N GLY A 263 -9.84 8.50 -2.09
CA GLY A 263 -9.49 7.79 -0.86
C GLY A 263 -9.62 6.26 -0.92
N ASP A 264 -9.90 5.68 -2.08
CA ASP A 264 -9.75 4.25 -2.30
C ASP A 264 -8.27 3.84 -2.24
N ASN A 265 -7.98 2.78 -1.48
CA ASN A 265 -6.65 2.21 -1.26
C ASN A 265 -6.77 0.80 -0.67
N LEU A 266 -5.65 0.07 -0.64
CA LEU A 266 -5.47 -1.09 0.23
C LEU A 266 -4.63 -0.63 1.42
N LEU A 267 -5.20 -0.65 2.61
CA LEU A 267 -4.53 -0.24 3.86
C LEU A 267 -4.59 -1.38 4.87
N VAL A 268 -3.45 -1.75 5.43
CA VAL A 268 -3.35 -2.67 6.57
C VAL A 268 -2.49 -1.97 7.62
N ASP A 269 -3.09 -1.53 8.72
CA ASP A 269 -2.39 -0.79 9.78
C ASP A 269 -1.33 -1.66 10.50
N GLY A 270 -1.56 -2.97 10.59
CA GLY A 270 -0.61 -3.94 11.12
C GLY A 270 0.20 -4.69 10.05
N ASP A 271 0.59 -5.92 10.38
CA ASP A 271 1.32 -6.81 9.45
C ASP A 271 0.41 -7.30 8.32
N LEU A 272 0.94 -7.28 7.08
CA LEU A 272 0.34 -7.94 5.93
C LEU A 272 1.02 -9.31 5.74
N ALA A 273 0.38 -10.36 6.26
CA ALA A 273 0.80 -11.76 6.13
C ALA A 273 -0.02 -12.54 5.10
N ALA A 274 -1.00 -11.88 4.46
CA ALA A 274 -1.85 -12.47 3.44
C ALA A 274 -1.20 -12.38 2.06
N ASP A 275 -1.41 -13.42 1.25
CA ASP A 275 -1.00 -13.39 -0.16
C ASP A 275 -2.00 -12.59 -0.99
N LEU A 276 -1.52 -11.63 -1.77
CA LEU A 276 -2.32 -10.80 -2.66
C LEU A 276 -2.05 -11.22 -4.11
N THR A 277 -3.09 -11.56 -4.87
CA THR A 277 -3.00 -11.91 -6.28
C THR A 277 -3.91 -11.01 -7.11
N PHE A 278 -3.31 -10.30 -8.06
CA PHE A 278 -3.98 -9.45 -9.03
C PHE A 278 -3.70 -9.97 -10.44
N THR A 279 -4.74 -10.36 -11.17
CA THR A 279 -4.58 -10.87 -12.55
C THR A 279 -4.47 -9.76 -13.59
N ASN A 280 -4.43 -8.50 -13.15
CA ASN A 280 -4.38 -7.27 -13.94
C ASN A 280 -3.93 -6.12 -13.02
N ASP A 281 -4.19 -4.89 -13.42
CA ASP A 281 -3.57 -3.66 -12.91
C ASP A 281 -3.74 -3.35 -11.40
N ILE A 282 -2.69 -2.79 -10.79
CA ILE A 282 -2.67 -2.17 -9.46
C ILE A 282 -2.51 -0.65 -9.64
N ARG A 283 -3.61 0.09 -9.50
CA ARG A 283 -3.66 1.55 -9.71
C ARG A 283 -3.73 2.37 -8.44
N LEU A 284 -4.03 1.72 -7.32
CA LEU A 284 -4.12 2.36 -6.00
C LEU A 284 -2.92 1.97 -5.15
N PRO A 285 -2.56 2.81 -4.18
CA PRO A 285 -1.50 2.46 -3.24
C PRO A 285 -1.90 1.26 -2.37
N ILE A 286 -0.90 0.43 -2.09
CA ILE A 286 -0.91 -0.60 -1.05
C ILE A 286 -0.08 -0.06 0.11
N ILE A 287 -0.69 0.11 1.28
CA ILE A 287 -0.05 0.69 2.47
C ILE A 287 -0.10 -0.34 3.60
N VAL A 288 1.06 -0.67 4.16
CA VAL A 288 1.25 -1.66 5.23
C VAL A 288 1.95 -0.98 6.40
N GLY A 289 1.26 -0.79 7.52
CA GLY A 289 1.80 -0.14 8.73
C GLY A 289 2.73 -1.05 9.56
N GLY A 290 2.75 -2.36 9.26
CA GLY A 290 3.68 -3.34 9.84
C GLY A 290 4.64 -3.93 8.81
N ASN A 291 4.90 -5.24 8.94
CA ASN A 291 5.74 -6.00 8.02
C ASN A 291 4.91 -6.56 6.86
N LEU A 292 5.51 -6.59 5.66
CA LEU A 292 5.00 -7.34 4.52
C LEU A 292 5.69 -8.72 4.49
N SER A 293 4.93 -9.75 4.85
CA SER A 293 5.42 -11.15 4.89
C SER A 293 4.66 -12.10 3.97
N GLY A 294 3.44 -11.74 3.55
CA GLY A 294 2.74 -12.40 2.45
C GLY A 294 3.29 -11.96 1.09
N ASP A 295 3.01 -12.76 0.06
CA ASP A 295 3.45 -12.46 -1.30
C ASP A 295 2.45 -11.50 -2.00
N ILE A 296 2.95 -10.64 -2.89
CA ILE A 296 2.14 -9.84 -3.81
C ILE A 296 2.48 -10.30 -5.23
N ASP A 297 1.51 -10.90 -5.92
CA ASP A 297 1.62 -11.30 -7.32
C ASP A 297 0.67 -10.45 -8.18
N ALA A 298 1.23 -9.66 -9.08
CA ALA A 298 0.52 -8.81 -10.02
C ALA A 298 0.88 -9.14 -11.48
N THR A 299 0.98 -10.44 -11.80
CA THR A 299 1.29 -10.91 -13.15
C THR A 299 0.04 -11.03 -14.05
N GLY A 300 0.19 -10.84 -15.36
CA GLY A 300 -0.90 -10.92 -16.35
C GLY A 300 -1.53 -9.57 -16.75
N LEU A 301 -0.86 -8.46 -16.45
CA LEU A 301 -1.18 -7.10 -16.85
C LEU A 301 -1.26 -7.00 -18.37
N SER A 302 -2.48 -6.81 -18.89
CA SER A 302 -2.73 -6.95 -20.33
C SER A 302 -2.27 -5.74 -21.14
N VAL A 303 -2.22 -4.55 -20.54
CA VAL A 303 -1.69 -3.27 -21.08
C VAL A 303 -2.03 -2.17 -20.07
N GLY A 304 -1.10 -1.84 -19.20
CA GLY A 304 -1.24 -0.79 -18.19
C GLY A 304 -0.13 -0.95 -17.17
N THR A 305 0.65 0.11 -16.96
CA THR A 305 1.68 0.13 -15.93
C THR A 305 1.01 0.31 -14.56
N PRO A 306 1.36 -0.51 -13.56
CA PRO A 306 0.96 -0.30 -12.17
C PRO A 306 1.45 1.07 -11.70
N SER A 307 0.53 2.02 -11.59
CA SER A 307 0.83 3.36 -11.09
C SER A 307 0.74 3.44 -9.56
N GLY A 308 0.26 2.39 -8.89
CA GLY A 308 0.16 2.34 -7.44
C GLY A 308 1.53 2.16 -6.77
N SER A 309 1.77 2.88 -5.68
CA SER A 309 2.92 2.62 -4.80
C SER A 309 2.63 1.49 -3.82
N ILE A 310 3.69 0.80 -3.37
CA ILE A 310 3.63 -0.15 -2.26
C ILE A 310 4.48 0.44 -1.13
N ILE A 311 3.85 0.81 -0.02
CA ILE A 311 4.50 1.43 1.13
C ILE A 311 4.43 0.46 2.30
N VAL A 312 5.58 0.12 2.87
CA VAL A 312 5.73 -0.82 3.97
C VAL A 312 6.49 -0.11 5.10
N ASP A 313 5.82 0.18 6.21
CA ASP A 313 6.38 0.86 7.37
C ASP A 313 7.46 0.01 8.07
N GLY A 314 7.31 -1.32 8.04
CA GLY A 314 8.25 -2.29 8.61
C GLY A 314 9.16 -2.97 7.59
N SER A 315 9.35 -4.29 7.74
CA SER A 315 10.24 -5.09 6.89
C SER A 315 9.50 -5.70 5.70
N LEU A 316 10.21 -5.82 4.56
CA LEU A 316 9.80 -6.59 3.39
C LEU A 316 10.46 -7.97 3.43
N THR A 317 9.68 -8.99 3.78
CA THR A 317 10.11 -10.40 3.87
C THR A 317 9.38 -11.32 2.89
N GLY A 318 8.14 -10.98 2.52
CA GLY A 318 7.42 -11.62 1.41
C GLY A 318 7.95 -11.18 0.05
N ASN A 319 7.53 -11.86 -1.01
CA ASN A 319 7.96 -11.56 -2.37
C ASN A 319 6.95 -10.65 -3.08
N ILE A 320 7.45 -9.80 -3.98
CA ILE A 320 6.62 -9.00 -4.88
C ILE A 320 6.96 -9.43 -6.29
N THR A 321 5.97 -9.83 -7.08
CA THR A 321 6.12 -10.21 -8.48
C THR A 321 5.24 -9.33 -9.35
N LEU A 322 5.87 -8.61 -10.28
CA LEU A 322 5.23 -7.70 -11.23
C LEU A 322 5.60 -8.14 -12.65
N ASP A 323 4.77 -7.79 -13.64
CA ASP A 323 5.10 -7.99 -15.05
C ASP A 323 6.29 -7.11 -15.49
N ALA A 324 6.77 -7.35 -16.72
CA ALA A 324 7.84 -6.55 -17.31
C ALA A 324 7.43 -5.07 -17.42
N ALA A 325 8.34 -4.17 -17.01
CA ALA A 325 8.04 -2.74 -16.84
C ALA A 325 6.85 -2.47 -15.90
N GLY A 326 6.57 -3.40 -14.97
CA GLY A 326 5.44 -3.32 -14.06
C GLY A 326 5.68 -2.43 -12.84
N LEU A 327 6.88 -1.89 -12.64
CA LEU A 327 7.19 -0.96 -11.57
C LEU A 327 7.28 0.45 -12.15
N ASP A 328 6.14 1.11 -12.33
CA ASP A 328 6.03 2.54 -12.69
C ASP A 328 5.84 3.39 -11.41
N GLY A 329 5.21 2.82 -10.38
CA GLY A 329 5.20 3.35 -9.02
C GLY A 329 6.48 3.03 -8.22
N GLN A 330 6.44 3.31 -6.93
CA GLN A 330 7.56 3.05 -6.00
C GLN A 330 7.21 1.95 -5.00
N ILE A 331 8.23 1.17 -4.61
CA ILE A 331 8.15 0.27 -3.45
C ILE A 331 9.03 0.87 -2.35
N VAL A 332 8.39 1.36 -1.29
CA VAL A 332 9.07 1.96 -0.13
C VAL A 332 9.03 0.98 1.04
N VAL A 333 10.20 0.63 1.56
CA VAL A 333 10.38 -0.29 2.69
C VAL A 333 10.92 0.48 3.90
N ASN A 334 10.59 0.05 5.11
CA ASN A 334 10.92 0.72 6.37
C ASN A 334 10.36 2.15 6.45
N ALA A 335 9.18 2.42 5.87
CA ALA A 335 8.65 3.76 5.72
C ALA A 335 8.47 4.52 7.05
N ALA A 336 8.28 3.81 8.17
CA ALA A 336 8.24 4.42 9.51
C ALA A 336 9.62 4.83 10.06
N ASN A 337 10.71 4.64 9.28
CA ASN A 337 12.09 4.87 9.69
C ASN A 337 12.49 4.11 10.97
N GLY A 338 12.07 2.86 11.06
CA GLY A 338 12.36 1.98 12.19
C GLY A 338 13.57 1.08 11.92
N PHE A 339 13.46 -0.16 12.38
CA PHE A 339 14.44 -1.22 12.15
C PHE A 339 14.04 -2.17 10.99
N GLY A 340 13.17 -1.72 10.09
CA GLY A 340 12.72 -2.49 8.94
C GLY A 340 13.86 -2.78 7.97
N TYR A 341 13.80 -3.94 7.32
CA TYR A 341 14.80 -4.36 6.34
C TYR A 341 14.14 -5.02 5.12
N TRP A 342 14.88 -5.11 4.02
CA TRP A 342 14.45 -5.75 2.78
C TRP A 342 15.21 -7.07 2.58
N VAL A 343 14.48 -8.20 2.69
CA VAL A 343 15.00 -9.57 2.49
C VAL A 343 14.21 -10.34 1.44
N GLY A 344 12.91 -10.07 1.31
CA GLY A 344 12.07 -10.67 0.26
C GLY A 344 12.52 -10.29 -1.15
N SER A 345 12.18 -11.09 -2.16
CA SER A 345 12.54 -10.76 -3.54
C SER A 345 11.51 -9.85 -4.20
N VAL A 346 11.97 -8.94 -5.07
CA VAL A 346 11.11 -8.13 -5.95
C VAL A 346 11.42 -8.51 -7.39
N ALA A 347 10.54 -9.27 -8.02
CA ALA A 347 10.64 -9.67 -9.42
C ALA A 347 9.83 -8.71 -10.30
N VAL A 348 10.47 -8.17 -11.34
CA VAL A 348 9.83 -7.28 -12.33
C VAL A 348 10.14 -7.82 -13.72
N GLY A 349 9.14 -8.47 -14.32
CA GLY A 349 9.31 -9.18 -15.58
C GLY A 349 10.35 -10.29 -15.50
N GLY A 350 11.51 -10.07 -16.12
CA GLY A 350 12.63 -11.02 -16.14
C GLY A 350 13.70 -10.78 -15.09
N TYR A 351 13.62 -9.67 -14.35
CA TYR A 351 14.61 -9.26 -13.36
C TYR A 351 14.13 -9.64 -11.96
N VAL A 352 15.06 -10.03 -11.09
CA VAL A 352 14.76 -10.38 -9.69
C VAL A 352 15.74 -9.62 -8.83
N LEU A 353 15.25 -8.65 -8.07
CA LEU A 353 16.03 -7.88 -7.11
C LEU A 353 15.91 -8.53 -5.74
N GLY A 354 17.02 -8.65 -5.01
CA GLY A 354 16.98 -9.24 -3.67
C GLY A 354 18.34 -9.37 -3.00
N TYR A 355 18.33 -9.60 -1.68
CA TYR A 355 19.54 -9.65 -0.83
C TYR A 355 20.52 -10.79 -1.20
N THR A 356 20.07 -11.78 -1.97
CA THR A 356 20.88 -12.94 -2.39
C THR A 356 21.36 -12.85 -3.83
N GLN A 357 21.06 -11.74 -4.52
CA GLN A 357 21.47 -11.51 -5.89
C GLN A 357 22.81 -10.77 -5.92
N ASP A 358 23.52 -10.89 -7.04
CA ASP A 358 24.70 -10.07 -7.33
C ASP A 358 24.26 -8.80 -8.09
N GLN A 359 25.12 -7.78 -8.14
CA GLN A 359 24.90 -6.61 -9.00
C GLN A 359 24.68 -7.03 -10.47
N PRO A 360 23.74 -6.39 -11.19
CA PRO A 360 23.07 -5.14 -10.86
C PRO A 360 21.77 -5.28 -10.04
N ASP A 361 21.48 -6.46 -9.47
CA ASP A 361 20.18 -6.79 -8.84
C ASP A 361 20.24 -6.97 -7.30
N GLU A 362 21.39 -6.67 -6.68
CA GLU A 362 21.62 -6.86 -5.25
C GLU A 362 20.86 -5.82 -4.40
N ALA A 363 19.89 -6.28 -3.61
CA ALA A 363 19.18 -5.42 -2.65
C ALA A 363 20.00 -5.20 -1.36
N PRO A 364 19.84 -4.06 -0.65
CA PRO A 364 18.88 -2.99 -0.90
C PRO A 364 19.38 -1.88 -1.85
N TYR A 365 20.61 -1.97 -2.36
CA TYR A 365 21.25 -0.94 -3.19
C TYR A 365 21.71 -1.58 -4.51
N TYR A 366 20.82 -1.57 -5.49
CA TYR A 366 21.01 -2.23 -6.78
C TYR A 366 21.46 -1.23 -7.87
N GLU A 367 22.21 -1.69 -8.86
CA GLU A 367 22.70 -0.85 -9.96
C GLU A 367 21.75 -0.79 -11.16
N ARG A 368 20.72 -1.64 -11.21
CA ARG A 368 19.73 -1.66 -12.30
C ARG A 368 18.94 -0.35 -12.39
N GLU A 369 18.88 0.23 -13.58
CA GLU A 369 18.18 1.50 -13.83
C GLU A 369 16.65 1.34 -13.81
N SER A 370 15.91 2.41 -13.47
CA SER A 370 14.45 2.38 -13.44
C SER A 370 13.83 2.08 -14.81
N THR A 371 14.51 2.43 -15.90
CA THR A 371 14.02 2.19 -17.26
C THR A 371 13.81 0.70 -17.55
N ASP A 372 14.61 -0.18 -16.92
CA ASP A 372 14.45 -1.64 -16.97
C ASP A 372 13.26 -2.13 -16.12
N LEU A 373 12.91 -1.39 -15.08
CA LEU A 373 11.86 -1.74 -14.11
C LEU A 373 10.48 -1.17 -14.49
N GLY A 374 10.42 -0.19 -15.38
CA GLY A 374 9.18 0.47 -15.81
C GLY A 374 9.07 1.94 -15.43
N GLY A 375 10.16 2.55 -14.93
CA GLY A 375 10.25 3.96 -14.54
C GLY A 375 10.26 4.20 -13.02
N GLY A 376 9.90 3.18 -12.25
CA GLY A 376 9.86 3.21 -10.79
C GLY A 376 11.13 2.69 -10.11
N ALA A 377 11.11 2.68 -8.78
CA ALA A 377 12.24 2.27 -7.93
C ALA A 377 11.79 1.55 -6.65
N ILE A 378 12.70 0.77 -6.06
CA ILE A 378 12.53 0.17 -4.74
C ILE A 378 13.57 0.78 -3.80
N GLY A 379 13.15 1.24 -2.62
CA GLY A 379 14.05 1.84 -1.64
C GLY A 379 13.73 1.45 -0.22
N VAL A 380 14.78 1.28 0.59
CA VAL A 380 14.66 1.15 2.05
C VAL A 380 14.95 2.51 2.66
N VAL A 381 14.04 2.98 3.51
CA VAL A 381 14.19 4.23 4.28
C VAL A 381 15.17 3.99 5.44
N PRO A 382 16.07 4.94 5.73
CA PRO A 382 16.33 6.17 5.00
C PRO A 382 16.96 5.91 3.62
N PHE A 383 16.48 6.61 2.58
CA PHE A 383 16.89 6.32 1.20
C PHE A 383 18.35 6.67 0.95
N MET A 384 19.00 5.89 0.09
CA MET A 384 20.29 6.23 -0.51
C MET A 384 20.06 6.83 -1.90
N TYR A 385 21.06 7.54 -2.43
CA TYR A 385 21.05 7.91 -3.84
C TYR A 385 21.35 6.69 -4.72
N HIS A 386 20.77 6.66 -5.91
CA HIS A 386 20.97 5.66 -6.95
C HIS A 386 22.15 6.06 -7.82
N ALA A 387 23.35 5.57 -7.48
CA ALA A 387 24.62 6.01 -8.07
C ALA A 387 24.63 5.95 -9.62
N LYS A 388 24.15 4.86 -10.20
CA LYS A 388 24.12 4.61 -11.65
C LYS A 388 23.09 5.44 -12.42
N GLU A 389 22.09 5.94 -11.74
CA GLU A 389 20.99 6.66 -12.38
C GLU A 389 21.08 8.18 -12.17
N SER A 390 22.01 8.60 -11.31
CA SER A 390 22.39 9.98 -11.17
C SER A 390 23.22 10.43 -12.38
N VAL A 391 23.13 11.72 -12.71
CA VAL A 391 23.88 12.36 -13.78
C VAL A 391 24.65 13.56 -13.21
N PRO A 392 25.99 13.57 -13.25
CA PRO A 392 26.87 12.47 -13.67
C PRO A 392 26.71 11.21 -12.79
N GLU A 393 27.30 10.09 -13.19
CA GLU A 393 27.32 8.93 -12.29
C GLU A 393 28.15 9.30 -11.04
N HIS A 394 27.67 8.93 -9.85
CA HIS A 394 28.40 9.22 -8.62
C HIS A 394 29.84 8.68 -8.67
N ASP A 395 30.80 9.43 -8.11
CA ASP A 395 32.22 9.06 -8.10
C ASP A 395 32.90 9.02 -9.48
N THR A 396 32.23 9.47 -10.54
CA THR A 396 32.83 9.56 -11.88
C THR A 396 33.48 10.91 -12.13
N VAL A 397 34.48 10.88 -13.01
CA VAL A 397 35.17 12.07 -13.51
C VAL A 397 34.56 12.40 -14.86
N PHE A 398 34.10 13.63 -15.02
CA PHE A 398 33.54 14.11 -16.27
C PHE A 398 34.54 15.07 -16.94
N THR A 399 34.93 14.75 -18.17
CA THR A 399 35.81 15.57 -19.00
C THR A 399 34.98 16.32 -20.03
N THR A 400 34.67 17.58 -19.74
CA THR A 400 34.06 18.53 -20.69
C THR A 400 34.68 19.90 -20.54
N GLY A 401 34.76 20.68 -21.61
CA GLY A 401 35.07 22.10 -21.54
C GLY A 401 33.91 22.87 -20.90
N GLY A 402 33.89 22.98 -19.57
CA GLY A 402 32.81 23.60 -18.79
C GLY A 402 31.53 22.77 -18.82
N PHE A 403 30.94 22.51 -17.64
CA PHE A 403 29.63 21.85 -17.57
C PHE A 403 28.55 22.90 -17.30
N THR A 404 27.80 23.25 -18.34
CA THR A 404 26.53 23.97 -18.23
C THR A 404 25.42 22.96 -18.44
N GLY A 405 24.83 22.47 -17.36
CA GLY A 405 23.84 21.40 -17.40
C GLY A 405 23.26 21.10 -16.04
N ASP A 406 22.32 20.16 -16.03
CA ASP A 406 21.64 19.71 -14.83
C ASP A 406 22.47 18.60 -14.16
N ILE A 407 22.83 18.80 -12.89
CA ILE A 407 23.24 17.69 -12.02
C ILE A 407 21.97 17.07 -11.46
N VAL A 408 21.73 15.80 -11.76
CA VAL A 408 20.53 15.06 -11.39
C VAL A 408 20.93 13.97 -10.41
N ILE A 409 20.50 14.08 -9.16
CA ILE A 409 20.73 13.05 -8.13
C ILE A 409 19.44 12.27 -7.96
N GLU A 410 19.45 11.03 -8.41
CA GLU A 410 18.34 10.09 -8.25
C GLU A 410 18.44 9.37 -6.90
N HIS A 411 17.31 9.10 -6.25
CA HIS A 411 17.23 8.33 -5.01
C HIS A 411 16.47 7.03 -5.21
N TYR A 412 16.70 6.03 -4.35
CA TYR A 412 15.92 4.79 -4.36
C TYR A 412 14.46 4.98 -3.91
N GLY A 413 14.08 6.18 -3.46
CA GLY A 413 12.72 6.54 -3.06
C GLY A 413 12.50 8.05 -3.05
N PRO A 414 11.27 8.51 -2.75
CA PRO A 414 10.90 9.91 -2.90
C PRO A 414 11.46 10.76 -1.75
N VAL A 415 11.87 11.99 -2.06
CA VAL A 415 12.49 12.94 -1.14
C VAL A 415 11.79 14.31 -1.23
N LYS A 416 11.79 15.06 -0.14
CA LYS A 416 11.26 16.43 -0.07
C LYS A 416 12.11 17.30 0.84
N GLU A 417 11.87 18.60 0.79
CA GLU A 417 12.42 19.56 1.75
C GLU A 417 11.89 19.25 3.15
N GLY A 418 12.82 19.15 4.11
CA GLY A 418 12.54 19.10 5.52
C GLY A 418 11.94 20.41 6.03
N ASN A 419 11.30 20.33 7.19
CA ASN A 419 10.58 21.45 7.79
C ASN A 419 11.28 21.91 9.07
N THR A 420 12.61 22.08 9.02
CA THR A 420 13.41 22.48 10.20
C THR A 420 13.11 23.90 10.66
N GLY A 421 12.46 24.73 9.85
CA GLY A 421 12.17 26.12 10.17
C GLY A 421 13.41 27.03 10.18
N ASP A 422 14.58 26.46 9.87
CA ASP A 422 15.81 27.18 9.63
C ASP A 422 15.82 27.71 8.19
N SER A 423 16.46 28.85 7.98
CA SER A 423 16.56 29.49 6.66
C SER A 423 17.63 28.86 5.76
N GLU A 424 18.18 27.70 6.15
CA GLU A 424 19.21 27.04 5.37
C GLU A 424 18.57 26.27 4.19
N PRO A 425 19.19 26.27 3.01
CA PRO A 425 18.67 25.54 1.88
C PRO A 425 18.71 24.02 2.15
N PRO A 426 17.73 23.26 1.65
CA PRO A 426 17.60 21.82 1.89
C PRO A 426 18.79 21.02 1.33
N VAL A 427 19.47 21.57 0.33
CA VAL A 427 20.66 21.04 -0.31
C VAL A 427 21.70 22.16 -0.42
N ARG A 428 22.94 21.84 -0.07
CA ARG A 428 24.09 22.73 -0.18
C ARG A 428 25.08 22.18 -1.20
N VAL A 429 25.71 23.07 -1.96
CA VAL A 429 26.70 22.72 -2.96
C VAL A 429 28.03 23.33 -2.53
N TYR A 430 29.03 22.48 -2.37
CA TYR A 430 30.40 22.89 -2.10
C TYR A 430 31.24 22.71 -3.35
N ALA A 431 32.20 23.60 -3.55
CA ALA A 431 33.19 23.52 -4.62
C ALA A 431 34.61 23.61 -4.07
N LEU A 432 35.51 22.76 -4.53
CA LEU A 432 36.94 22.79 -4.23
C LEU A 432 37.72 23.06 -5.52
N ALA A 433 38.53 24.11 -5.53
CA ALA A 433 39.44 24.38 -6.63
C ALA A 433 40.54 23.30 -6.69
N LEU A 434 40.62 22.61 -7.82
CA LEU A 434 41.71 21.71 -8.15
C LEU A 434 42.86 22.56 -8.70
N GLN A 435 43.67 23.16 -7.82
CA GLN A 435 44.87 23.86 -8.29
C GLN A 435 45.79 22.87 -9.02
N VAL A 436 46.38 23.30 -10.15
CA VAL A 436 47.54 22.64 -10.76
C VAL A 436 48.70 22.83 -9.78
N PRO A 437 49.10 21.83 -8.97
CA PRO A 437 50.14 22.07 -8.01
C PRO A 437 51.50 22.05 -8.74
N PRO A 438 52.53 22.70 -8.17
CA PRO A 438 53.90 22.33 -8.46
C PRO A 438 54.07 20.80 -8.29
N PRO A 439 54.89 20.12 -9.12
CA PRO A 439 54.97 18.67 -9.12
C PRO A 439 55.33 18.13 -7.73
N GLY A 440 54.38 17.46 -7.05
CA GLY A 440 54.65 16.79 -5.77
C GLY A 440 53.47 16.46 -4.84
N THR A 441 52.37 17.21 -4.85
CA THR A 441 51.25 16.97 -3.91
C THR A 441 49.93 17.53 -4.46
N VAL A 442 49.18 16.75 -5.25
CA VAL A 442 47.77 17.08 -5.52
C VAL A 442 46.96 16.64 -4.30
N PRO A 443 46.18 17.53 -3.66
CA PRO A 443 45.23 17.11 -2.64
C PRO A 443 44.22 16.17 -3.30
N ASN A 444 44.14 14.92 -2.84
CA ASN A 444 43.09 14.03 -3.31
C ASN A 444 41.75 14.55 -2.75
N PRO A 445 40.84 15.05 -3.60
CA PRO A 445 39.59 15.66 -3.14
C PRO A 445 38.69 14.68 -2.40
N LYS A 446 38.90 13.36 -2.56
CA LYS A 446 38.22 12.32 -1.78
C LYS A 446 38.69 12.24 -0.32
N THR A 447 39.81 12.89 0.01
CA THR A 447 40.43 12.88 1.35
C THR A 447 40.57 14.28 1.97
N THR A 448 40.42 15.35 1.18
CA THR A 448 40.49 16.75 1.66
C THR A 448 39.28 17.07 2.55
N ALA A 449 39.54 17.53 3.77
CA ALA A 449 38.50 17.90 4.75
C ALA A 449 37.68 19.12 4.28
N ILE A 450 36.40 19.18 4.65
CA ILE A 450 35.50 20.28 4.27
C ILE A 450 35.74 21.55 5.10
N CYS A 451 36.23 21.47 6.34
CA CYS A 451 36.15 22.61 7.28
C CYS A 451 37.39 22.83 8.18
N GLU A 452 38.62 22.62 7.69
CA GLU A 452 39.80 23.08 8.44
C GLU A 452 40.04 24.57 8.14
N GLU A 453 39.53 25.47 8.99
CA GLU A 453 39.96 26.87 8.99
C GLU A 453 41.39 26.92 9.55
N ASP A 454 42.41 26.76 8.69
CA ASP A 454 43.76 27.18 9.05
C ASP A 454 43.97 28.61 8.55
N ASP A 455 44.45 29.49 9.42
CA ASP A 455 44.49 30.95 9.25
C ASP A 455 45.32 31.43 8.02
N ASP A 456 46.00 30.54 7.29
CA ASP A 456 47.06 30.94 6.36
C ASP A 456 47.09 30.32 4.94
N GLU A 457 46.27 29.38 4.46
CA GLU A 457 46.40 28.92 3.03
C GLU A 457 45.17 28.24 2.35
N GLU A 458 44.45 29.03 1.55
CA GLU A 458 43.84 28.84 0.20
C GLU A 458 43.46 27.46 -0.44
N LEU A 459 43.17 26.38 0.29
CA LEU A 459 42.68 25.12 -0.32
C LEU A 459 41.50 24.48 0.44
N TYR A 460 40.30 25.08 0.33
CA TYR A 460 39.11 24.57 1.02
C TYR A 460 37.88 24.51 0.13
N TRP A 461 36.94 23.65 0.54
CA TRP A 461 35.59 23.60 0.00
C TRP A 461 34.85 24.90 0.33
N THR A 462 34.42 25.62 -0.71
CA THR A 462 33.60 26.83 -0.57
C THR A 462 32.14 26.48 -0.80
N ASP A 463 31.24 26.91 0.09
CA ASP A 463 29.80 26.85 -0.17
C ASP A 463 29.44 27.82 -1.30
N VAL A 464 28.95 27.27 -2.40
CA VAL A 464 28.56 28.00 -3.62
C VAL A 464 27.05 28.00 -3.85
N THR A 465 26.26 27.55 -2.87
CA THR A 465 24.80 27.41 -2.99
C THR A 465 24.12 28.74 -3.33
N ASP A 466 24.50 29.81 -2.62
CA ASP A 466 23.95 31.16 -2.80
C ASP A 466 24.99 32.16 -3.35
N ASP A 467 26.11 31.68 -3.88
CA ASP A 467 27.15 32.55 -4.43
C ASP A 467 26.68 33.18 -5.74
N ALA A 468 26.73 34.51 -5.81
CA ALA A 468 26.36 35.28 -7.00
C ALA A 468 27.19 34.91 -8.25
N GLY A 469 28.32 34.23 -8.07
CA GLY A 469 29.14 33.69 -9.16
C GLY A 469 28.66 32.37 -9.79
N HIS A 470 27.76 31.62 -9.14
CA HIS A 470 27.40 30.26 -9.55
C HIS A 470 25.95 30.08 -10.04
N ASP A 471 25.04 31.02 -9.75
CA ASP A 471 23.62 31.04 -10.20
C ASP A 471 22.95 29.65 -10.18
N LEU A 472 23.06 28.97 -9.03
CA LEU A 472 22.53 27.62 -8.86
C LEU A 472 21.03 27.67 -8.54
N THR A 473 20.24 26.83 -9.22
CA THR A 473 18.84 26.56 -8.89
C THR A 473 18.68 25.11 -8.51
N ILE A 474 18.07 24.85 -7.35
CA ILE A 474 17.84 23.51 -6.83
C ILE A 474 16.34 23.23 -6.91
N THR A 475 15.97 22.10 -7.52
CA THR A 475 14.59 21.62 -7.56
C THR A 475 14.50 20.19 -7.06
N LEU A 476 13.38 19.87 -6.43
CA LEU A 476 13.03 18.52 -5.97
C LEU A 476 11.75 18.08 -6.66
N ASP A 477 11.79 16.88 -7.25
CA ASP A 477 10.61 16.25 -7.86
C ASP A 477 10.66 14.74 -7.64
N GLY A 478 9.73 14.23 -6.82
CA GLY A 478 9.67 12.82 -6.47
C GLY A 478 10.97 12.32 -5.85
N ARG A 479 11.72 11.49 -6.57
CA ARG A 479 13.00 10.90 -6.11
C ARG A 479 14.24 11.67 -6.61
N THR A 480 14.03 12.73 -7.36
CA THR A 480 15.08 13.45 -8.08
C THR A 480 15.39 14.78 -7.40
N VAL A 481 16.67 15.04 -7.19
CA VAL A 481 17.20 16.36 -6.82
C VAL A 481 17.98 16.90 -8.02
N THR A 482 17.54 18.01 -8.59
CA THR A 482 18.20 18.64 -9.73
C THR A 482 18.88 19.93 -9.29
N VAL A 483 20.18 20.04 -9.56
CA VAL A 483 20.96 21.27 -9.40
C VAL A 483 21.32 21.81 -10.79
N ASN A 484 20.61 22.84 -11.22
CA ASN A 484 20.87 23.55 -12.46
C ASN A 484 21.84 24.71 -12.19
N GLY A 485 22.85 24.88 -13.05
CA GLY A 485 23.76 26.03 -12.96
C GLY A 485 25.04 25.85 -13.77
N THR A 486 26.05 26.66 -13.47
CA THR A 486 27.35 26.60 -14.14
C THR A 486 28.41 25.99 -13.22
N PHE A 487 29.02 24.89 -13.68
CA PHE A 487 30.10 24.20 -12.97
C PHE A 487 31.42 24.43 -13.71
N SER A 488 32.33 25.17 -13.07
CA SER A 488 33.60 25.60 -13.64
C SER A 488 34.59 24.43 -13.76
N ASN A 489 35.46 24.51 -14.76
CA ASN A 489 36.60 23.60 -14.90
C ASN A 489 37.53 23.66 -13.69
N TRP A 490 38.34 22.61 -13.52
CA TRP A 490 39.28 22.46 -12.41
C TRP A 490 38.61 22.58 -11.04
N ARG A 491 37.39 22.06 -10.92
CA ARG A 491 36.70 22.01 -9.65
C ARG A 491 36.16 20.63 -9.36
N ALA A 492 36.31 20.25 -8.11
CA ALA A 492 35.54 19.20 -7.49
C ALA A 492 34.29 19.82 -6.88
N TYR A 493 33.16 19.12 -6.98
CA TYR A 493 31.89 19.54 -6.42
C TYR A 493 31.36 18.46 -5.47
N GLN A 494 30.78 18.88 -4.36
CA GLN A 494 30.13 18.02 -3.39
C GLN A 494 28.77 18.60 -3.03
N ILE A 495 27.73 17.84 -3.36
CA ILE A 495 26.35 18.19 -3.06
C ILE A 495 25.98 17.49 -1.76
N ILE A 496 25.71 18.28 -0.73
CA ILE A 496 25.40 17.82 0.62
C ILE A 496 23.96 18.20 0.92
N PRO A 497 23.09 17.22 1.13
CA PRO A 497 21.76 17.47 1.65
C PRO A 497 21.87 17.83 3.13
N ASN A 498 21.21 18.91 3.48
CA ASN A 498 21.27 19.49 4.81
C ASN A 498 19.98 19.21 5.59
N ASP A 499 18.85 19.21 4.89
CA ASP A 499 17.52 18.95 5.46
C ASP A 499 16.62 18.25 4.42
N LEU A 500 17.15 17.21 3.76
CA LEU A 500 16.29 16.34 2.95
C LEU A 500 15.67 15.26 3.82
N VAL A 501 14.36 15.15 3.72
CA VAL A 501 13.58 14.08 4.36
C VAL A 501 12.91 13.24 3.28
N CYS A 502 12.60 11.99 3.62
CA CYS A 502 11.81 11.16 2.72
C CYS A 502 10.39 11.75 2.57
N ASP A 503 9.80 11.69 1.36
CA ASP A 503 8.41 12.11 1.14
C ASP A 503 7.41 11.03 1.56
N ILE A 504 7.50 10.64 2.83
CA ILE A 504 6.61 9.71 3.50
C ILE A 504 6.21 10.32 4.85
N ASP A 505 5.10 9.88 5.43
CA ASP A 505 4.62 10.40 6.71
C ASP A 505 5.58 10.01 7.84
N GLY A 506 6.38 10.97 8.29
CA GLY A 506 7.43 10.81 9.27
C GLY A 506 8.52 11.88 9.08
N MET A 507 9.54 11.88 9.93
CA MET A 507 10.79 12.62 9.67
C MET A 507 11.96 11.65 9.47
N PRO A 508 11.99 10.84 8.39
CA PRO A 508 13.18 10.05 8.08
C PRO A 508 14.22 10.90 7.36
N ASP A 509 15.47 10.73 7.77
CA ASP A 509 16.61 11.30 7.05
C ASP A 509 16.80 10.60 5.68
N VAL A 510 17.62 11.18 4.81
CA VAL A 510 18.17 10.53 3.62
C VAL A 510 19.64 10.23 3.91
N ILE A 511 20.13 9.02 3.62
CA ILE A 511 21.55 8.65 3.82
C ILE A 511 22.29 8.77 2.49
N TYR A 512 23.53 9.24 2.53
CA TYR A 512 24.41 9.29 1.35
C TYR A 512 25.55 8.29 1.55
N SER A 513 26.05 7.68 0.48
CA SER A 513 27.08 6.62 0.55
C SER A 513 28.50 7.14 0.80
N GLN A 514 29.42 6.23 1.11
CA GLN A 514 30.83 6.53 1.35
C GLN A 514 31.65 6.40 0.05
N GLY A 515 32.35 7.48 -0.31
CA GLY A 515 33.31 7.50 -1.43
C GLY A 515 34.17 8.75 -1.43
N TRP A 516 33.57 9.89 -1.05
CA TRP A 516 34.26 11.14 -0.76
C TRP A 516 34.33 11.34 0.75
N GLN A 517 35.36 10.76 1.37
CA GLN A 517 35.65 10.92 2.78
C GLN A 517 36.49 12.19 2.96
N GLY A 518 35.89 13.36 2.72
CA GLY A 518 36.42 14.55 3.36
C GLY A 518 36.43 14.27 4.86
N THR A 519 37.60 14.04 5.44
CA THR A 519 37.67 13.69 6.87
C THR A 519 37.34 14.96 7.63
N ILE A 520 36.09 15.11 8.06
CA ILE A 520 35.67 16.27 8.85
C ILE A 520 36.32 16.12 10.24
N GLY A 521 37.48 16.75 10.43
CA GLY A 521 38.17 16.89 11.72
C GLY A 521 37.48 17.89 12.67
N CYS A 522 36.36 18.46 12.26
CA CYS A 522 35.68 19.55 12.95
C CYS A 522 34.73 18.98 14.01
N THR A 523 34.95 19.34 15.27
CA THR A 523 33.94 19.16 16.33
C THR A 523 32.70 19.97 15.99
N GLY A 524 31.58 19.31 15.66
CA GLY A 524 30.26 19.93 15.54
C GLY A 524 29.62 19.88 14.15
N VAL A 525 30.36 19.46 13.11
CA VAL A 525 29.81 19.17 11.78
C VAL A 525 29.79 17.65 11.66
N ALA A 526 28.61 17.04 11.53
CA ALA A 526 28.51 15.61 11.28
C ALA A 526 29.36 15.28 10.04
N GLN A 527 30.05 14.14 10.00
CA GLN A 527 30.74 13.66 8.79
C GLN A 527 29.73 13.55 7.66
N THR A 528 29.52 14.63 6.90
CA THR A 528 28.41 14.73 5.97
C THR A 528 28.80 14.03 4.69
N ARG A 529 28.14 12.90 4.48
CA ARG A 529 28.17 12.10 3.28
C ARG A 529 27.44 12.92 2.21
N GLY A 530 28.00 13.02 1.01
CA GLY A 530 27.44 13.84 -0.07
C GLY A 530 27.72 13.23 -1.42
N TYR A 531 27.01 13.69 -2.43
CA TYR A 531 27.19 13.27 -3.81
C TYR A 531 28.34 14.09 -4.43
N GLY A 532 29.41 13.41 -4.86
CA GLY A 532 30.63 14.06 -5.35
C GLY A 532 30.91 13.80 -6.83
N PHE A 533 31.40 14.82 -7.53
CA PHE A 533 31.87 14.73 -8.92
C PHE A 533 33.02 15.73 -9.19
N GLN A 534 33.72 15.53 -10.31
CA GLN A 534 34.80 16.42 -10.77
C GLN A 534 34.53 16.91 -12.17
N VAL A 535 34.72 18.21 -12.39
CA VAL A 535 34.75 18.83 -13.71
C VAL A 535 36.21 19.11 -14.06
N LYS A 536 36.77 18.28 -14.93
CA LYS A 536 38.13 18.44 -15.45
C LYS A 536 38.11 19.16 -16.79
N THR A 537 39.25 19.73 -17.16
CA THR A 537 39.45 20.22 -18.53
C THR A 537 39.30 19.09 -19.54
N GLY A 538 38.94 19.43 -20.77
CA GLY A 538 39.06 18.48 -21.88
C GLY A 538 40.51 18.10 -22.19
N PHE A 539 41.50 18.86 -21.71
CA PHE A 539 42.90 18.71 -22.08
C PHE A 539 43.66 17.62 -21.27
N ASP A 540 43.21 17.24 -20.06
CA ASP A 540 43.75 16.08 -19.30
C ASP A 540 43.14 14.76 -19.81
N LEU A 541 43.53 14.34 -21.02
CA LEU A 541 43.00 13.16 -21.70
C LEU A 541 43.46 11.84 -21.08
N ASN A 542 44.66 11.81 -20.50
CA ASN A 542 45.19 10.60 -19.85
C ASN A 542 44.67 10.43 -18.40
N GLN A 543 43.91 11.41 -17.92
CA GLN A 543 43.24 11.46 -16.61
C GLN A 543 44.17 11.42 -15.39
N ASN A 544 45.47 11.67 -15.56
CA ASN A 544 46.45 11.65 -14.47
C ASN A 544 46.45 12.92 -13.61
N GLN A 545 45.54 13.87 -13.90
CA GLN A 545 45.35 15.13 -13.18
C GLN A 545 46.43 16.18 -13.46
N VAL A 546 47.19 16.03 -14.55
CA VAL A 546 48.20 16.98 -14.99
C VAL A 546 48.07 17.16 -16.49
N ILE A 547 47.91 18.40 -16.96
CA ILE A 547 48.02 18.68 -18.41
C ILE A 547 49.51 18.58 -18.78
N GLU A 548 49.88 17.51 -19.46
CA GLU A 548 51.27 17.23 -19.83
C GLU A 548 51.38 16.60 -21.23
N SER A 549 52.62 16.30 -21.67
CA SER A 549 52.83 15.73 -23.00
C SER A 549 52.15 14.37 -23.20
N GLY A 550 51.86 13.63 -22.12
CA GLY A 550 51.09 12.38 -22.18
C GLY A 550 49.66 12.58 -22.69
N ASP A 551 49.07 13.76 -22.53
CA ASP A 551 47.75 14.08 -23.10
C ASP A 551 47.81 14.24 -24.62
N ILE A 552 48.89 14.83 -25.14
CA ILE A 552 49.13 14.91 -26.59
C ILE A 552 49.23 13.51 -27.19
N GLU A 553 49.96 12.60 -26.52
CA GLU A 553 50.05 11.20 -26.94
C GLU A 553 48.67 10.53 -26.95
N THR A 554 47.87 10.76 -25.91
CA THR A 554 46.50 10.21 -25.82
C THR A 554 45.58 10.78 -26.90
N TRP A 555 45.69 12.08 -27.22
CA TRP A 555 44.94 12.70 -28.31
C TRP A 555 45.32 12.13 -29.68
N LEU A 556 46.61 11.87 -29.91
CA LEU A 556 47.06 11.28 -31.18
C LEU A 556 46.50 9.87 -31.39
N ASP A 557 46.27 9.12 -30.31
CA ASP A 557 45.63 7.82 -30.34
C ASP A 557 44.10 7.93 -30.47
N THR A 558 43.48 8.85 -29.73
CA THR A 558 42.03 9.10 -29.74
C THR A 558 41.74 10.62 -29.82
N PRO A 559 41.66 11.18 -31.03
CA PRO A 559 41.46 12.62 -31.20
C PRO A 559 40.15 13.12 -30.58
N ALA A 560 40.24 14.23 -29.84
CA ALA A 560 39.10 14.94 -29.23
C ALA A 560 38.94 16.34 -29.85
N ASP A 561 37.69 16.79 -29.99
CA ASP A 561 37.36 18.15 -30.41
C ASP A 561 37.30 19.06 -29.17
N PHE A 562 38.10 20.13 -29.16
CA PHE A 562 38.18 21.08 -28.06
C PHE A 562 37.57 22.44 -28.39
N ASN A 563 37.38 22.75 -29.67
CA ASN A 563 36.87 24.04 -30.12
C ASN A 563 35.35 24.02 -30.39
N GLY A 564 34.72 22.84 -30.37
CA GLY A 564 33.29 22.64 -30.54
C GLY A 564 32.81 22.79 -31.99
N ASP A 565 33.70 22.61 -32.98
CA ASP A 565 33.37 22.65 -34.41
C ASP A 565 32.87 21.31 -34.98
N GLU A 566 32.66 20.32 -34.09
CA GLU A 566 32.26 18.94 -34.35
C GLU A 566 33.33 18.09 -35.05
N THR A 567 34.57 18.59 -35.16
CA THR A 567 35.67 17.88 -35.84
C THR A 567 37.00 17.92 -35.09
N ALA A 568 37.44 16.77 -34.55
CA ALA A 568 38.78 16.65 -33.98
C ALA A 568 39.86 16.78 -35.07
N ASN A 569 40.56 17.91 -35.10
CA ASN A 569 41.50 18.27 -36.15
C ASN A 569 42.78 18.95 -35.60
N VAL A 570 43.63 19.47 -36.51
CA VAL A 570 44.92 20.06 -36.11
C VAL A 570 44.78 21.35 -35.29
N ILE A 571 43.62 21.99 -35.32
CA ILE A 571 43.29 23.15 -34.49
C ILE A 571 43.12 22.69 -33.04
N ASP A 572 42.41 21.59 -32.79
CA ASP A 572 42.24 21.01 -31.45
C ASP A 572 43.57 20.53 -30.88
N LEU A 573 44.37 19.85 -31.70
CA LEU A 573 45.73 19.47 -31.29
C LEU A 573 46.58 20.70 -30.94
N ALA A 574 46.45 21.80 -31.69
CA ALA A 574 47.18 23.03 -31.37
C ALA A 574 46.72 23.64 -30.04
N LEU A 575 45.41 23.60 -29.73
CA LEU A 575 44.87 24.04 -28.44
C LEU A 575 45.42 23.18 -27.29
N LEU A 576 45.45 21.85 -27.44
CA LEU A 576 46.02 20.95 -26.45
C LEU A 576 47.52 21.17 -26.26
N VAL A 577 48.27 21.35 -27.34
CA VAL A 577 49.71 21.64 -27.27
C VAL A 577 49.97 22.97 -26.57
N ASP A 578 49.14 23.99 -26.82
CA ASP A 578 49.23 25.29 -26.15
C ASP A 578 48.92 25.16 -24.65
N ALA A 579 47.88 24.40 -24.29
CA ALA A 579 47.53 24.11 -22.90
C ALA A 579 48.65 23.37 -22.16
N VAL A 580 49.28 22.36 -22.78
CA VAL A 580 50.44 21.64 -22.24
C VAL A 580 51.66 22.54 -22.10
N ALA A 581 51.88 23.46 -23.05
CA ALA A 581 53.03 24.35 -23.03
C ALA A 581 52.92 25.48 -22.00
N ASN A 582 51.72 26.02 -21.80
CA ASN A 582 51.49 27.18 -20.96
C ASN A 582 50.94 26.83 -19.57
N GLY A 583 50.41 25.62 -19.38
CA GLY A 583 49.79 25.19 -18.13
C GLY A 583 48.43 25.81 -17.84
N ASP A 584 47.85 26.51 -18.82
CA ASP A 584 46.60 27.27 -18.73
C ASP A 584 45.69 26.92 -19.92
N GLU A 585 44.36 27.03 -19.75
CA GLU A 585 43.37 26.94 -20.84
C GLU A 585 43.37 28.19 -21.73
#